data_AF-A0AAX6F4U7-F1
#
_entry.id   AF-A0AAX6F4U7-F1
#
_cell.length_a   1.000
_cell.length_b   1.000
_cell.length_c   1.000
_cell.angle_alpha   90.00
_cell.angle_beta   90.00
_cell.angle_gamma   90.00
#
_symmetry.space_group_name_H-M   'P 1'
#
loop_
_entity.id
_entity.type
_entity.pdbx_description
1 polymer ?
#
loop_
_entity_poly.entity_id
_entity_poly.type
_entity_poly.pdbx_seq_one_letter_code
_entity_poly.pdbx_strand_id
1 'polypeptide(L)'
;MAEPTVTRRLIERATVSTAQEVDPRLLRAIKSAVRSSDEELRSAVGSLMDHLKKNHSQVRYLAVLITDELFMRSKLFRSLLVVNFDQFLSLSVGFRSNMPLPPPSSIASVLRWKSIELLEKWNASFGIHYRQLRLGFDYLKNTLRYQFPNRLENVQQERRDRENRSKQILLDKFENLKEIYSSVKAEIQSTIDEIERCLEIVSVKEEDDLTYNFSTEDDVVVEFKSLTLQQIRLDSLKEGEKVQENSDNKAIFDALRELHKLLVSKHLLTVQNWISVLIRVDLTDDKFRESALKEFIDLHNVIKSVKKRAAN
;
A
#
# COMPACT_ATOMS: atom_id res chain seq x y z
N MET A 1 -12.99 -13.87 -58.70
CA MET A 1 -13.23 -13.49 -57.29
C MET A 1 -12.06 -14.05 -56.48
N ALA A 2 -11.29 -13.21 -55.79
CA ALA A 2 -10.19 -13.68 -54.95
C ALA A 2 -10.76 -14.52 -53.79
N GLU A 3 -10.09 -15.62 -53.44
CA GLU A 3 -10.54 -16.44 -52.31
C GLU A 3 -10.56 -15.63 -51.00
N PRO A 4 -11.57 -15.81 -50.15
CA PRO A 4 -11.61 -15.13 -48.86
C PRO A 4 -10.43 -15.60 -48.00
N THR A 5 -9.65 -14.62 -47.54
CA THR A 5 -8.48 -14.79 -46.67
C THR A 5 -8.81 -15.61 -45.43
N VAL A 6 -7.78 -16.22 -44.84
CA VAL A 6 -7.94 -17.07 -43.65
C VAL A 6 -8.55 -16.25 -42.51
N THR A 7 -8.09 -15.01 -42.32
CA THR A 7 -8.61 -14.13 -41.28
C THR A 7 -10.09 -13.79 -41.48
N ARG A 8 -10.55 -13.55 -42.71
CA ARG A 8 -11.97 -13.22 -42.97
C ARG A 8 -12.89 -14.36 -42.53
N ARG A 9 -12.55 -15.61 -42.87
CA ARG A 9 -13.31 -16.82 -42.47
C ARG A 9 -13.32 -17.00 -40.95
N LEU A 10 -12.21 -16.71 -40.27
CA LEU A 10 -12.13 -16.81 -38.82
C LEU A 10 -13.00 -15.75 -38.11
N ILE A 11 -12.98 -14.50 -38.59
CA ILE A 11 -13.82 -13.41 -38.04
C ILE A 11 -15.30 -13.71 -38.25
N GLU A 12 -15.68 -14.21 -39.43
CA GLU A 12 -17.06 -14.60 -39.70
C GLU A 12 -17.52 -15.64 -38.67
N ARG A 13 -16.78 -16.73 -38.49
CA ARG A 13 -17.11 -17.75 -37.48
C ARG A 13 -17.16 -17.19 -36.06
N ALA A 14 -16.26 -16.27 -35.72
CA ALA A 14 -16.18 -15.69 -34.39
C ALA A 14 -17.35 -14.74 -34.04
N THR A 15 -18.13 -14.31 -35.03
CA THR A 15 -19.18 -13.29 -34.85
C THR A 15 -20.61 -13.81 -35.04
N VAL A 16 -20.79 -15.13 -35.24
CA VAL A 16 -22.12 -15.77 -35.31
C VAL A 16 -22.66 -16.15 -33.93
N SER A 17 -21.81 -16.19 -32.91
CA SER A 17 -22.19 -16.61 -31.56
C SER A 17 -23.15 -15.64 -30.86
N THR A 18 -24.02 -16.17 -30.01
CA THR A 18 -24.85 -15.38 -29.07
C THR A 18 -24.18 -15.16 -27.71
N ALA A 19 -22.96 -15.66 -27.51
CA ALA A 19 -22.20 -15.49 -26.28
C ALA A 19 -21.77 -14.03 -26.03
N GLN A 20 -21.58 -13.67 -24.77
CA GLN A 20 -21.13 -12.32 -24.38
C GLN A 20 -19.65 -12.05 -24.71
N GLU A 21 -18.88 -13.10 -24.98
CA GLU A 21 -17.46 -13.02 -25.32
C GLU A 21 -17.16 -13.77 -26.61
N VAL A 22 -16.07 -13.39 -27.26
CA VAL A 22 -15.55 -14.08 -28.45
C VAL A 22 -14.90 -15.39 -28.00
N ASP A 23 -15.19 -16.49 -28.70
CA ASP A 23 -14.56 -17.79 -28.42
C ASP A 23 -13.02 -17.63 -28.33
N PRO A 24 -12.39 -17.95 -27.18
CA PRO A 24 -10.95 -17.80 -26.99
C PRO A 24 -10.12 -18.55 -28.03
N ARG A 25 -10.59 -19.68 -28.55
CA ARG A 25 -9.89 -20.46 -29.58
C ARG A 25 -9.88 -19.71 -30.91
N LEU A 26 -11.03 -19.19 -31.32
CA LEU A 26 -11.16 -18.38 -32.54
C LEU A 26 -10.37 -17.08 -32.41
N LEU A 27 -10.41 -16.42 -31.25
CA LEU A 27 -9.65 -15.19 -31.02
C LEU A 27 -8.13 -15.43 -31.10
N ARG A 28 -7.63 -16.54 -30.55
CA ARG A 28 -6.20 -16.93 -30.71
C ARG A 28 -5.85 -17.20 -32.18
N ALA A 29 -6.72 -17.89 -32.91
CA ALA A 29 -6.53 -18.16 -34.33
C ALA A 29 -6.49 -16.87 -35.16
N ILE A 30 -7.42 -15.92 -34.91
CA ILE A 30 -7.43 -14.60 -35.57
C ILE A 30 -6.13 -13.87 -35.31
N LYS A 31 -5.67 -13.81 -34.05
CA LYS A 31 -4.41 -13.15 -33.68
C LYS A 31 -3.20 -13.78 -34.36
N SER A 32 -3.20 -15.09 -34.54
CA SER A 32 -2.13 -15.79 -35.28
C SER A 32 -2.17 -15.45 -36.77
N ALA A 33 -3.36 -15.51 -37.39
CA ALA A 33 -3.54 -15.25 -38.82
C ALA A 33 -3.14 -13.82 -39.21
N VAL A 34 -3.58 -12.80 -38.46
CA VAL A 34 -3.22 -11.40 -38.74
C VAL A 34 -1.76 -11.07 -38.51
N ARG A 35 -1.02 -11.92 -37.78
CA ARG A 35 0.42 -11.76 -37.59
C ARG A 35 1.22 -12.32 -38.77
N SER A 36 0.63 -13.18 -39.59
CA SER A 36 1.34 -13.81 -40.70
C SER A 36 1.70 -12.83 -41.82
N SER A 37 0.87 -11.81 -42.07
CA SER A 37 1.14 -10.78 -43.06
C SER A 37 0.32 -9.49 -42.81
N ASP A 38 0.82 -8.38 -43.32
CA ASP A 38 0.09 -7.10 -43.31
C ASP A 38 -1.20 -7.18 -44.14
N GLU A 39 -1.25 -8.04 -45.16
CA GLU A 39 -2.45 -8.22 -46.00
C GLU A 39 -3.57 -8.92 -45.22
N GLU A 40 -3.25 -9.94 -44.43
CA GLU A 40 -4.21 -10.57 -43.52
C GLU A 40 -4.72 -9.56 -42.48
N LEU A 41 -3.86 -8.66 -41.98
CA LEU A 41 -4.28 -7.60 -41.07
C LEU A 41 -5.19 -6.55 -41.75
N ARG A 42 -4.89 -6.13 -42.99
CA ARG A 42 -5.77 -5.24 -43.78
C ARG A 42 -7.12 -5.89 -44.04
N SER A 43 -7.11 -7.17 -44.42
CA SER A 43 -8.31 -7.97 -44.60
C SER A 43 -9.10 -8.11 -43.29
N ALA A 44 -8.44 -8.15 -42.13
CA ALA A 44 -9.09 -8.16 -40.82
C ALA A 44 -9.89 -6.86 -40.59
N VAL A 45 -9.26 -5.70 -40.83
CA VAL A 45 -9.90 -4.38 -40.68
C VAL A 45 -11.14 -4.30 -41.58
N GLY A 46 -11.01 -4.68 -42.86
CA GLY A 46 -12.14 -4.70 -43.79
C GLY A 46 -13.26 -5.64 -43.34
N SER A 47 -12.92 -6.87 -42.94
CA SER A 47 -13.89 -7.85 -42.45
C SER A 47 -14.63 -7.37 -41.19
N LEU A 48 -13.93 -6.77 -40.22
CA LEU A 48 -14.55 -6.24 -39.00
C LEU A 48 -15.50 -5.08 -39.32
N MET A 49 -15.12 -4.18 -40.22
CA MET A 49 -16.02 -3.11 -40.68
C MET A 49 -17.24 -3.64 -41.41
N ASP A 50 -17.10 -4.69 -42.23
CA ASP A 50 -18.23 -5.36 -42.87
C ASP A 50 -19.19 -5.98 -41.85
N HIS A 51 -18.65 -6.60 -40.79
CA HIS A 51 -19.47 -7.15 -39.70
C HIS A 51 -20.16 -6.07 -38.87
N LEU A 52 -19.51 -4.93 -38.65
CA LEU A 52 -20.14 -3.76 -38.02
C LEU A 52 -21.29 -3.17 -38.84
N LYS A 53 -21.34 -3.39 -40.15
CA LYS A 53 -22.45 -2.94 -41.00
C LYS A 53 -23.67 -3.88 -40.96
N LYS A 54 -23.53 -5.11 -40.45
CA LYS A 54 -24.64 -6.07 -40.38
C LYS A 54 -25.77 -5.54 -39.49
N ASN A 55 -27.02 -5.83 -39.84
CA ASN A 55 -28.21 -5.40 -39.09
C ASN A 55 -28.49 -6.28 -37.87
N HIS A 56 -27.48 -6.48 -37.02
CA HIS A 56 -27.62 -7.30 -35.82
C HIS A 56 -26.63 -6.88 -34.73
N SER A 57 -27.13 -6.42 -33.58
CA SER A 57 -26.29 -5.83 -32.51
C SER A 57 -25.29 -6.82 -31.91
N GLN A 58 -25.66 -8.09 -31.76
CA GLN A 58 -24.73 -9.13 -31.28
C GLN A 58 -23.51 -9.30 -32.19
N VAL A 59 -23.71 -9.29 -33.51
CA VAL A 59 -22.62 -9.44 -34.49
C VAL A 59 -21.69 -8.24 -34.42
N ARG A 60 -22.27 -7.02 -34.35
CA ARG A 60 -21.51 -5.78 -34.18
C ARG A 60 -20.72 -5.79 -32.87
N TYR A 61 -21.32 -6.26 -31.79
CA TYR A 61 -20.69 -6.35 -30.47
C TYR A 61 -19.47 -7.27 -30.46
N LEU A 62 -19.59 -8.48 -30.99
CA LEU A 62 -18.44 -9.39 -31.10
C LEU A 62 -17.35 -8.80 -32.01
N ALA A 63 -17.72 -8.10 -33.09
CA ALA A 63 -16.76 -7.39 -33.94
C ALA A 63 -16.02 -6.27 -33.18
N VAL A 64 -16.70 -5.51 -32.31
CA VAL A 64 -16.06 -4.51 -31.42
C VAL A 64 -15.05 -5.16 -30.47
N LEU A 65 -15.37 -6.31 -29.88
CA LEU A 65 -14.45 -7.03 -28.98
C LEU A 65 -13.18 -7.50 -29.71
N ILE A 66 -13.32 -8.06 -30.90
CA ILE A 66 -12.15 -8.43 -31.74
C ILE A 66 -11.36 -7.18 -32.12
N THR A 67 -12.05 -6.07 -32.43
CA THR A 67 -11.42 -4.79 -32.76
C THR A 67 -10.56 -4.29 -31.59
N ASP A 68 -11.03 -4.34 -30.35
CA ASP A 68 -10.22 -3.97 -29.16
C ASP A 68 -8.95 -4.81 -29.04
N GLU A 69 -9.08 -6.13 -29.18
CA GLU A 69 -7.95 -7.06 -29.06
C GLU A 69 -6.85 -6.78 -30.08
N LEU A 70 -7.20 -6.37 -31.30
CA LEU A 70 -6.25 -6.01 -32.36
C LEU A 70 -5.74 -4.57 -32.22
N PHE A 71 -6.61 -3.63 -31.86
CA PHE A 71 -6.28 -2.22 -31.68
C PHE A 71 -5.23 -2.03 -30.58
N MET A 72 -5.39 -2.72 -29.45
CA MET A 72 -4.44 -2.64 -28.33
C MET A 72 -3.05 -3.19 -28.68
N ARG A 73 -2.94 -4.13 -29.62
CA ARG A 73 -1.69 -4.84 -29.90
C ARG A 73 -0.97 -4.43 -31.19
N SER A 74 -1.65 -3.83 -32.17
CA SER A 74 -1.06 -3.55 -33.49
C SER A 74 -1.13 -2.07 -33.87
N LYS A 75 0.04 -1.45 -34.09
CA LYS A 75 0.14 -0.07 -34.61
C LYS A 75 -0.44 0.06 -36.02
N LEU A 76 -0.18 -0.93 -36.88
CA LEU A 76 -0.70 -0.93 -38.26
C LEU A 76 -2.24 -1.01 -38.24
N PHE A 77 -2.81 -1.87 -37.39
CA PHE A 77 -4.27 -1.96 -37.24
C PHE A 77 -4.87 -0.62 -36.80
N ARG A 78 -4.26 0.03 -35.81
CA ARG A 78 -4.67 1.37 -35.36
C ARG A 78 -4.64 2.37 -36.50
N SER A 79 -3.54 2.46 -37.25
CA SER A 79 -3.44 3.41 -38.37
C SER A 79 -4.46 3.16 -39.47
N LEU A 80 -4.87 1.92 -39.70
CA LEU A 80 -5.89 1.57 -40.70
C LEU A 80 -7.30 1.91 -40.20
N LEU A 81 -7.63 1.57 -38.95
CA LEU A 81 -8.97 1.80 -38.39
C LEU A 81 -9.28 3.29 -38.23
N VAL A 82 -8.32 4.11 -37.77
CA VAL A 82 -8.57 5.52 -37.48
C VAL A 82 -8.91 6.35 -38.71
N VAL A 83 -8.62 5.86 -39.92
CA VAL A 83 -9.02 6.51 -41.18
C VAL A 83 -10.54 6.53 -41.32
N ASN A 84 -11.22 5.46 -40.93
CA ASN A 84 -12.69 5.32 -40.99
C ASN A 84 -13.33 5.39 -39.60
N PHE A 85 -12.71 6.14 -38.67
CA PHE A 85 -13.11 6.13 -37.26
C PHE A 85 -14.52 6.65 -37.03
N ASP A 86 -14.93 7.68 -37.79
CA ASP A 86 -16.30 8.21 -37.71
C ASP A 86 -17.35 7.14 -38.03
N GLN A 87 -17.12 6.35 -39.10
CA GLN A 87 -18.00 5.23 -39.46
C GLN A 87 -17.98 4.15 -38.39
N PHE A 88 -16.81 3.80 -37.86
CA PHE A 88 -16.68 2.84 -36.76
C PHE A 88 -17.54 3.28 -35.55
N LEU A 89 -17.36 4.51 -35.07
CA LEU A 89 -18.12 5.04 -33.93
C LEU A 89 -19.61 5.12 -34.22
N SER A 90 -19.99 5.49 -35.45
CA SER A 90 -21.40 5.54 -35.85
C SER A 90 -22.05 4.16 -35.79
N LEU A 91 -21.34 3.11 -36.22
CA LEU A 91 -21.86 1.75 -36.23
C LEU A 91 -21.83 1.06 -34.86
N SER A 92 -20.93 1.45 -33.97
CA SER A 92 -20.71 0.83 -32.65
C SER A 92 -21.43 1.56 -31.50
N VAL A 93 -21.53 2.89 -31.54
CA VAL A 93 -22.23 3.69 -30.52
C VAL A 93 -23.66 4.01 -30.96
N GLY A 94 -23.89 4.19 -32.26
CA GLY A 94 -25.18 4.57 -32.85
C GLY A 94 -25.67 5.92 -32.35
N PHE A 95 -24.81 6.94 -32.39
CA PHE A 95 -25.11 8.31 -31.96
C PHE A 95 -25.77 9.16 -33.06
N ARG A 96 -25.86 8.65 -34.30
CA ARG A 96 -26.49 9.36 -35.42
C ARG A 96 -27.97 8.96 -35.50
N SER A 97 -28.85 9.94 -35.60
CA SER A 97 -30.31 9.72 -35.66
C SER A 97 -30.74 8.88 -36.87
N ASN A 98 -30.06 9.02 -38.00
CA ASN A 98 -30.30 8.25 -39.23
C ASN A 98 -29.60 6.88 -39.25
N MET A 99 -28.75 6.56 -38.27
CA MET A 99 -28.08 5.27 -38.14
C MET A 99 -28.12 4.79 -36.68
N PRO A 100 -29.30 4.42 -36.16
CA PRO A 100 -29.42 3.82 -34.83
C PRO A 100 -28.77 2.44 -34.79
N LEU A 101 -28.49 1.94 -33.57
CA LEU A 101 -28.05 0.56 -33.39
C LEU A 101 -29.20 -0.41 -33.74
N PRO A 102 -28.90 -1.53 -34.44
CA PRO A 102 -29.92 -2.49 -34.85
C PRO A 102 -30.42 -3.33 -33.66
N PRO A 103 -31.51 -4.10 -33.81
CA PRO A 103 -31.92 -5.07 -32.80
C PRO A 103 -30.86 -6.17 -32.58
N PRO A 104 -30.91 -6.92 -31.45
CA PRO A 104 -31.80 -6.73 -30.30
C PRO A 104 -31.41 -5.52 -29.43
N SER A 105 -32.40 -4.80 -28.88
CA SER A 105 -32.17 -3.56 -28.12
C SER A 105 -31.36 -3.76 -26.82
N SER A 106 -31.52 -4.90 -26.15
CA SER A 106 -30.72 -5.25 -24.96
C SER A 106 -29.22 -5.29 -25.28
N ILE A 107 -28.86 -5.97 -26.37
CA ILE A 107 -27.49 -6.06 -26.84
C ILE A 107 -27.00 -4.73 -27.42
N ALA A 108 -27.88 -3.94 -28.08
CA ALA A 108 -27.54 -2.61 -28.57
C ALA A 108 -27.07 -1.68 -27.42
N SER A 109 -27.76 -1.71 -26.28
CA SER A 109 -27.36 -0.94 -25.09
C SER A 109 -25.99 -1.37 -24.55
N VAL A 110 -25.73 -2.68 -24.49
CA VAL A 110 -24.43 -3.24 -24.08
C VAL A 110 -23.32 -2.86 -25.07
N LEU A 111 -23.59 -2.98 -26.37
CA LEU A 111 -22.69 -2.59 -27.45
C LEU A 111 -22.29 -1.12 -27.35
N ARG A 112 -23.26 -0.22 -27.17
CA ARG A 112 -23.00 1.20 -26.98
C ARG A 112 -22.12 1.45 -25.77
N TRP A 113 -22.50 0.91 -24.61
CA TRP A 113 -21.75 1.09 -23.37
C TRP A 113 -20.31 0.59 -23.52
N LYS A 114 -20.14 -0.61 -24.09
CA LYS A 114 -18.81 -1.20 -24.30
C LYS A 114 -17.98 -0.37 -25.27
N SER A 115 -18.58 0.17 -26.33
CA SER A 115 -17.89 1.01 -27.30
C SER A 115 -17.39 2.32 -26.67
N ILE A 116 -18.17 2.93 -25.78
CA ILE A 116 -17.77 4.13 -25.03
C ILE A 116 -16.63 3.82 -24.05
N GLU A 117 -16.73 2.71 -23.31
CA GLU A 117 -15.66 2.24 -22.41
C GLU A 117 -14.34 2.05 -23.18
N LEU A 118 -14.40 1.38 -24.33
CA LEU A 118 -13.23 1.12 -25.17
C LEU A 118 -12.66 2.40 -25.79
N LEU A 119 -13.52 3.34 -26.19
CA LEU A 119 -13.09 4.64 -26.70
C LEU A 119 -12.30 5.41 -25.64
N GLU A 120 -12.74 5.40 -24.38
CA GLU A 120 -12.00 5.99 -23.26
C GLU A 120 -10.61 5.37 -23.11
N LYS A 121 -10.57 4.04 -23.04
CA LYS A 121 -9.35 3.23 -22.90
C LYS A 121 -8.37 3.53 -24.04
N TRP A 122 -8.85 3.56 -25.28
CA TRP A 122 -8.03 3.83 -26.46
C TRP A 122 -7.54 5.27 -26.47
N ASN A 123 -8.39 6.25 -26.16
CA ASN A 123 -8.00 7.65 -26.11
C ASN A 123 -6.91 7.91 -25.05
N ALA A 124 -7.05 7.31 -23.87
CA ALA A 124 -6.02 7.41 -22.84
C ALA A 124 -4.67 6.78 -23.26
N SER A 125 -4.72 5.64 -23.95
CA SER A 125 -3.52 4.89 -24.32
C SER A 125 -2.82 5.45 -25.56
N PHE A 126 -3.59 5.92 -26.54
CA PHE A 126 -3.09 6.25 -27.87
C PHE A 126 -3.57 7.60 -28.41
N GLY A 127 -4.43 8.32 -27.67
CA GLY A 127 -5.03 9.57 -28.11
C GLY A 127 -3.99 10.59 -28.57
N ILE A 128 -2.85 10.70 -27.87
CA ILE A 128 -1.75 11.60 -28.25
C ILE A 128 -1.29 11.38 -29.70
N HIS A 129 -1.25 10.13 -30.16
CA HIS A 129 -0.75 9.75 -31.47
C HIS A 129 -1.79 9.82 -32.59
N TYR A 130 -3.09 9.74 -32.27
CA TYR A 130 -4.16 9.66 -33.26
C TYR A 130 -5.19 10.76 -33.04
N ARG A 131 -5.11 11.83 -33.85
CA ARG A 131 -6.01 12.99 -33.73
C ARG A 131 -7.49 12.59 -33.86
N GLN A 132 -7.82 11.69 -34.78
CA GLN A 132 -9.18 11.20 -35.02
C GLN A 132 -9.78 10.54 -33.78
N LEU A 133 -8.95 9.85 -33.00
CA LEU A 133 -9.37 9.20 -31.75
C LEU A 133 -9.75 10.23 -30.69
N ARG A 134 -8.91 11.27 -30.51
CA ARG A 134 -9.20 12.37 -29.58
C ARG A 134 -10.46 13.11 -29.98
N LEU A 135 -10.58 13.48 -31.25
CA LEU A 135 -11.76 14.18 -31.77
C LEU A 135 -13.03 13.37 -31.57
N GLY A 136 -13.00 12.06 -31.83
CA GLY A 136 -14.13 11.18 -31.58
C GLY A 136 -14.50 11.08 -30.10
N PHE A 137 -13.51 10.97 -29.22
CA PHE A 137 -13.69 10.98 -27.76
C PHE A 137 -14.30 12.31 -27.29
N ASP A 138 -13.70 13.44 -27.63
CA ASP A 138 -14.14 14.78 -27.22
C ASP A 138 -15.54 15.10 -27.76
N TYR A 139 -15.82 14.70 -29.00
CA TYR A 139 -17.15 14.89 -29.59
C TYR A 139 -18.21 14.10 -28.82
N LEU A 140 -17.99 12.81 -28.54
CA LEU A 140 -18.96 12.01 -27.80
C LEU A 140 -19.08 12.45 -26.33
N LYS A 141 -17.98 12.79 -25.66
CA LYS A 141 -17.95 13.18 -24.23
C LYS A 141 -18.47 14.60 -24.02
N ASN A 142 -17.98 15.57 -24.77
CA ASN A 142 -18.21 17.00 -24.49
C ASN A 142 -19.35 17.58 -25.33
N THR A 143 -19.49 17.15 -26.60
CA THR A 143 -20.53 17.69 -27.49
C THR A 143 -21.84 16.93 -27.32
N LEU A 144 -21.81 15.59 -27.45
CA LEU A 144 -23.00 14.75 -27.33
C LEU A 144 -23.29 14.32 -25.89
N ARG A 145 -22.41 14.64 -24.94
CA ARG A 145 -22.60 14.41 -23.49
C ARG A 145 -22.91 12.96 -23.12
N TYR A 146 -22.33 12.00 -23.84
CA TYR A 146 -22.38 10.60 -23.42
C TYR A 146 -21.67 10.42 -22.07
N GLN A 147 -22.18 9.52 -21.24
CA GLN A 147 -21.55 9.19 -19.96
C GLN A 147 -20.37 8.24 -20.20
N PHE A 148 -19.17 8.70 -19.85
CA PHE A 148 -17.95 7.90 -19.88
C PHE A 148 -17.65 7.33 -18.48
N PRO A 149 -17.08 6.12 -18.38
CA PRO A 149 -16.75 5.51 -17.10
C PRO A 149 -15.73 6.30 -16.24
N ASN A 150 -14.95 7.22 -16.82
CA ASN A 150 -13.93 8.04 -16.16
C ASN A 150 -12.94 7.20 -15.33
N ARG A 151 -12.61 5.98 -15.78
CA ARG A 151 -11.87 5.00 -14.95
C ARG A 151 -10.51 5.51 -14.49
N LEU A 152 -9.82 6.26 -15.35
CA LEU A 152 -8.48 6.75 -15.02
C LEU A 152 -8.52 7.94 -14.04
N GLU A 153 -9.49 8.84 -14.21
CA GLU A 153 -9.71 9.96 -13.28
C GLU A 153 -10.11 9.42 -11.90
N ASN A 154 -11.00 8.42 -11.83
CA ASN A 154 -11.45 7.80 -10.58
C ASN A 154 -10.30 7.08 -9.85
N VAL A 155 -9.47 6.30 -10.56
CA VAL A 155 -8.32 5.60 -9.95
C VAL A 155 -7.29 6.60 -9.40
N GLN A 156 -7.03 7.69 -10.11
CA GLN A 156 -6.11 8.73 -9.64
C GLN A 156 -6.69 9.50 -8.45
N GLN A 157 -7.99 9.81 -8.45
CA GLN A 157 -8.65 10.48 -7.35
C GLN A 157 -8.66 9.62 -6.09
N GLU A 158 -8.98 8.33 -6.20
CA GLU A 158 -8.92 7.41 -5.06
C GLU A 158 -7.52 7.32 -4.44
N ARG A 159 -6.46 7.35 -5.25
CA ARG A 159 -5.08 7.37 -4.73
C ARG A 159 -4.80 8.64 -3.94
N ARG A 160 -5.16 9.81 -4.50
CA ARG A 160 -5.02 11.11 -3.82
C ARG A 160 -5.82 11.15 -2.52
N ASP A 161 -7.04 10.65 -2.52
CA ASP A 161 -7.89 10.65 -1.34
C ASP A 161 -7.32 9.75 -0.23
N ARG A 162 -6.75 8.59 -0.59
CA ARG A 162 -6.06 7.70 0.36
C ARG A 162 -4.82 8.37 0.95
N GLU A 163 -4.00 9.02 0.12
CA GLU A 163 -2.81 9.77 0.55
C GLU A 163 -3.18 10.95 1.46
N ASN A 164 -4.26 11.67 1.15
CA ASN A 164 -4.73 12.78 1.97
C ASN A 164 -5.30 12.30 3.30
N ARG A 165 -6.08 11.20 3.30
CA ARG A 165 -6.58 10.57 4.54
C ARG A 165 -5.44 10.08 5.42
N SER A 166 -4.43 9.44 4.86
CA SER A 166 -3.29 8.96 5.65
C SER A 166 -2.49 10.12 6.24
N LYS A 167 -2.28 11.20 5.50
CA LYS A 167 -1.68 12.45 6.02
C LYS A 167 -2.53 13.07 7.12
N GLN A 168 -3.84 13.16 6.94
CA GLN A 168 -4.74 13.72 7.95
C GLN A 168 -4.70 12.93 9.25
N ILE A 169 -4.82 11.59 9.18
CA ILE A 169 -4.72 10.72 10.36
C ILE A 169 -3.39 10.91 11.09
N LEU A 170 -2.30 11.13 10.35
CA LEU A 170 -0.99 11.34 10.92
C LEU A 170 -0.88 12.71 11.63
N LEU A 171 -1.48 13.76 11.06
CA LEU A 171 -1.57 15.08 11.68
C LEU A 171 -2.45 15.05 12.93
N ASP A 172 -3.62 14.39 12.89
CA ASP A 172 -4.51 14.27 14.04
C ASP A 172 -3.82 13.54 15.21
N LYS A 173 -3.01 12.49 14.91
CA LYS A 173 -2.18 11.81 15.91
C LYS A 173 -1.11 12.72 16.51
N PHE A 174 -0.55 13.62 15.71
CA PHE A 174 0.46 14.58 16.18
C PHE A 174 -0.14 15.69 17.05
N GLU A 175 -1.34 16.18 16.71
CA GLU A 175 -2.03 17.17 17.53
C GLU A 175 -2.53 16.57 18.84
N ASN A 176 -3.13 15.37 18.79
CA ASN A 176 -3.42 14.60 20.02
C ASN A 176 -2.14 14.41 20.86
N LEU A 177 -1.00 14.24 20.18
CA LEU A 177 0.27 14.11 20.86
C LEU A 177 0.65 15.35 21.63
N LYS A 178 0.52 16.53 21.03
CA LYS A 178 0.77 17.81 21.70
C LYS A 178 -0.10 17.97 22.95
N GLU A 179 -1.36 17.58 22.88
CA GLU A 179 -2.31 17.72 23.99
C GLU A 179 -1.93 16.84 25.19
N ILE A 180 -1.61 15.57 24.96
CA ILE A 180 -1.36 14.63 26.07
C ILE A 180 0.12 14.53 26.48
N TYR A 181 1.01 15.19 25.74
CA TYR A 181 2.46 15.12 25.90
C TYR A 181 2.92 15.27 27.36
N SER A 182 2.51 16.36 28.02
CA SER A 182 2.94 16.68 29.39
C SER A 182 2.43 15.65 30.40
N SER A 183 1.21 15.14 30.21
CA SER A 183 0.60 14.17 31.11
C SER A 183 1.28 12.80 30.98
N VAL A 184 1.51 12.32 29.76
CA VAL A 184 2.19 11.04 29.52
C VAL A 184 3.63 11.09 30.03
N LYS A 185 4.32 12.21 29.82
CA LYS A 185 5.68 12.40 30.35
C LYS A 185 5.72 12.32 31.87
N ALA A 186 4.80 13.00 32.56
CA ALA A 186 4.72 12.99 34.01
C ALA A 186 4.41 11.58 34.57
N GLU A 187 3.51 10.84 33.92
CA GLU A 187 3.16 9.46 34.33
C GLU A 187 4.36 8.51 34.20
N ILE A 188 5.11 8.61 33.11
CA ILE A 188 6.33 7.80 32.90
C ILE A 188 7.39 8.15 33.95
N GLN A 189 7.62 9.43 34.22
CA GLN A 189 8.62 9.85 35.22
C GLN A 189 8.23 9.38 36.62
N SER A 190 6.97 9.52 37.03
CA SER A 190 6.49 9.02 38.33
C SER A 190 6.75 7.52 38.48
N THR A 191 6.45 6.74 37.43
CA THR A 191 6.68 5.29 37.43
C THR A 191 8.18 4.96 37.55
N ILE A 192 9.04 5.72 36.88
CA ILE A 192 10.51 5.57 37.00
C ILE A 192 10.95 5.89 38.43
N ASP A 193 10.53 7.03 38.98
CA ASP A 193 10.90 7.46 40.33
C ASP A 193 10.42 6.47 41.40
N GLU A 194 9.22 5.89 41.24
CA GLU A 194 8.71 4.84 42.12
C GLU A 194 9.56 3.58 42.07
N ILE A 195 9.97 3.14 40.87
CA ILE A 195 10.90 2.02 40.72
C ILE A 195 12.25 2.34 41.38
N GLU A 196 12.78 3.55 41.20
CA GLU A 196 14.05 3.96 41.80
C GLU A 196 13.97 3.99 43.32
N ARG A 197 12.89 4.53 43.92
CA ARG A 197 12.66 4.48 45.37
C ARG A 197 12.55 3.05 45.89
N CYS A 198 11.85 2.16 45.17
CA CYS A 198 11.78 0.74 45.54
C CYS A 198 13.17 0.10 45.53
N LEU A 199 14.02 0.42 44.55
CA LEU A 199 15.41 -0.05 44.48
C LEU A 199 16.27 0.53 45.61
N GLU A 200 16.10 1.81 45.96
CA GLU A 200 16.82 2.46 47.06
C GLU A 200 16.50 1.81 48.41
N ILE A 201 15.21 1.58 48.71
CA ILE A 201 14.79 0.92 49.95
C ILE A 201 15.37 -0.50 50.07
N VAL A 202 15.47 -1.21 48.95
CA VAL A 202 16.10 -2.54 48.91
C VAL A 202 17.61 -2.42 49.16
N SER A 203 18.29 -1.37 48.66
CA SER A 203 19.73 -1.16 48.88
C SER A 203 20.13 -0.62 50.26
N VAL A 204 19.26 0.15 50.94
CA VAL A 204 19.59 0.80 52.23
C VAL A 204 19.64 -0.20 53.40
N LYS A 205 19.09 -1.41 53.27
CA LYS A 205 19.15 -2.43 54.33
C LYS A 205 20.55 -3.06 54.53
N GLU A 206 21.56 -2.66 53.76
CA GLU A 206 22.91 -3.23 53.82
C GLU A 206 23.92 -2.46 54.69
N GLU A 207 23.63 -1.24 55.15
CA GLU A 207 24.64 -0.42 55.87
C GLU A 207 24.74 -0.71 57.39
N ASP A 208 23.80 -1.43 58.01
CA ASP A 208 23.71 -1.54 59.47
C ASP A 208 24.50 -2.70 60.13
N ASP A 209 25.27 -3.52 59.38
CA ASP A 209 25.97 -4.69 59.98
C ASP A 209 27.49 -4.76 59.70
N LEU A 210 28.12 -3.64 59.32
CA LEU A 210 29.57 -3.60 59.06
C LEU A 210 30.36 -3.06 60.26
N THR A 211 30.42 -3.83 61.34
CA THR A 211 31.53 -3.69 62.31
C THR A 211 31.99 -5.05 62.85
N TYR A 212 32.91 -5.71 62.15
CA TYR A 212 33.89 -6.54 62.86
C TYR A 212 35.24 -6.55 62.15
N ASN A 213 36.19 -5.87 62.79
CA ASN A 213 37.62 -5.89 62.50
C ASN A 213 38.15 -7.33 62.55
N PHE A 214 38.98 -7.71 61.57
CA PHE A 214 40.11 -8.60 61.86
C PHE A 214 41.38 -8.00 61.28
N SER A 215 42.30 -7.75 62.21
CA SER A 215 43.63 -7.20 62.03
C SER A 215 44.48 -8.06 61.09
N THR A 216 45.31 -7.35 60.34
CA THR A 216 46.49 -7.84 59.63
C THR A 216 47.45 -8.56 60.58
N GLU A 217 47.84 -9.79 60.25
CA GLU A 217 49.21 -10.29 60.41
C GLU A 217 49.41 -11.59 59.61
N ASP A 218 50.50 -11.62 58.86
CA ASP A 218 51.13 -12.73 58.13
C ASP A 218 50.29 -13.56 57.13
N ASP A 219 50.40 -13.20 55.85
CA ASP A 219 51.13 -14.08 54.93
C ASP A 219 51.54 -13.33 53.65
N VAL A 220 52.85 -13.27 53.40
CA VAL A 220 53.41 -12.70 52.17
C VAL A 220 53.19 -13.72 51.05
N VAL A 221 52.06 -13.63 50.35
CA VAL A 221 51.86 -14.31 49.07
C VAL A 221 51.73 -13.29 47.95
N VAL A 222 52.73 -13.34 47.08
CA VAL A 222 52.87 -12.53 45.86
C VAL A 222 51.57 -12.54 45.05
N GLU A 223 51.09 -11.33 44.78
CA GLU A 223 49.89 -10.97 44.06
C GLU A 223 49.81 -11.61 42.66
N PHE A 224 49.11 -12.74 42.53
CA PHE A 224 48.65 -13.23 41.23
C PHE A 224 47.46 -12.37 40.77
N LYS A 225 47.71 -11.41 39.86
CA LYS A 225 46.69 -10.66 39.12
C LYS A 225 45.95 -11.54 38.10
N SER A 226 45.34 -12.63 38.55
CA SER A 226 44.41 -13.39 37.73
C SER A 226 43.10 -12.62 37.67
N LEU A 227 42.88 -11.93 36.54
CA LEU A 227 41.62 -11.24 36.23
C LEU A 227 40.43 -12.18 36.42
N THR A 228 40.58 -13.48 36.14
CA THR A 228 39.55 -14.50 36.32
C THR A 228 39.19 -14.74 37.78
N LEU A 229 40.16 -14.81 38.68
CA LEU A 229 39.89 -15.00 40.11
C LEU A 229 39.33 -13.73 40.75
N GLN A 230 39.76 -12.55 40.29
CA GLN A 230 39.12 -11.28 40.64
C GLN A 230 37.67 -11.23 40.13
N GLN A 231 37.40 -11.70 38.91
CA GLN A 231 36.05 -11.76 38.35
C GLN A 231 35.15 -12.68 39.17
N ILE A 232 35.62 -13.89 39.49
CA ILE A 232 34.89 -14.86 40.33
C ILE A 232 34.61 -14.27 41.71
N ARG A 233 35.59 -13.60 42.33
CA ARG A 233 35.41 -12.93 43.63
C ARG A 233 34.42 -11.77 43.54
N LEU A 234 34.46 -10.96 42.47
CA LEU A 234 33.49 -9.88 42.24
C LEU A 234 32.08 -10.44 42.00
N ASP A 235 31.96 -11.55 41.27
CA ASP A 235 30.67 -12.19 40.99
C ASP A 235 30.10 -12.86 42.25
N SER A 236 30.94 -13.47 43.09
CA SER A 236 30.53 -14.00 44.41
C SER A 236 30.13 -12.89 45.40
N LEU A 237 30.81 -11.74 45.38
CA LEU A 237 30.43 -10.58 46.19
C LEU A 237 29.08 -10.00 45.74
N LYS A 238 28.87 -9.85 44.42
CA LYS A 238 27.58 -9.42 43.84
C LYS A 238 26.45 -10.40 44.13
N GLU A 239 26.75 -11.69 44.24
CA GLU A 239 25.76 -12.73 44.54
C GLU A 239 25.43 -12.78 46.04
N GLY A 240 26.37 -12.34 46.90
CA GLY A 240 26.14 -12.09 48.33
C GLY A 240 25.40 -10.77 48.63
N GLU A 241 25.56 -9.74 47.80
CA GLU A 241 24.83 -8.45 47.82
C GLU A 241 23.43 -8.52 47.18
N LYS A 242 22.99 -9.69 46.70
CA LYS A 242 21.61 -9.85 46.20
C LYS A 242 20.66 -10.01 47.38
N VAL A 243 19.87 -8.97 47.63
CA VAL A 243 18.78 -9.00 48.62
C VAL A 243 17.81 -10.13 48.29
N GLN A 244 17.79 -11.17 49.12
CA GLN A 244 16.87 -12.29 48.96
C GLN A 244 15.47 -11.92 49.47
N GLU A 245 14.45 -12.34 48.73
CA GLU A 245 13.05 -12.08 49.07
C GLU A 245 12.70 -12.77 50.40
N ASN A 246 12.33 -11.97 51.41
CA ASN A 246 11.85 -12.45 52.70
C ASN A 246 10.42 -11.95 52.97
N SER A 247 9.80 -12.37 54.07
CA SER A 247 8.42 -12.00 54.43
C SER A 247 8.20 -10.48 54.49
N ASP A 248 9.24 -9.73 54.84
CA ASP A 248 9.18 -8.30 55.13
C ASP A 248 9.41 -7.45 53.87
N ASN A 249 10.14 -7.99 52.88
CA ASN A 249 10.46 -7.33 51.61
C ASN A 249 9.53 -7.75 50.46
N LYS A 250 8.75 -8.83 50.62
CA LYS A 250 7.86 -9.38 49.58
C LYS A 250 6.94 -8.33 48.94
N ALA A 251 6.33 -7.47 49.75
CA ALA A 251 5.44 -6.41 49.25
C ALA A 251 6.17 -5.42 48.32
N ILE A 252 7.45 -5.14 48.57
CA ILE A 252 8.28 -4.24 47.75
C ILE A 252 8.68 -4.93 46.44
N PHE A 253 9.03 -6.22 46.48
CA PHE A 253 9.33 -7.01 45.27
C PHE A 253 8.10 -7.20 44.37
N ASP A 254 6.91 -7.42 44.94
CA ASP A 254 5.66 -7.50 44.18
C ASP A 254 5.31 -6.14 43.55
N ALA A 255 5.47 -5.03 44.28
CA ALA A 255 5.30 -3.68 43.73
C ALA A 255 6.29 -3.39 42.59
N LEU A 256 7.58 -3.74 42.77
CA LEU A 256 8.61 -3.57 41.74
C LEU A 256 8.29 -4.37 40.46
N ARG A 257 7.78 -5.60 40.62
CA ARG A 257 7.39 -6.46 39.48
C ARG A 257 6.22 -5.87 38.69
N GLU A 258 5.21 -5.33 39.36
CA GLU A 258 4.06 -4.68 38.71
C GLU A 258 4.45 -3.34 38.07
N LEU A 259 5.25 -2.51 38.73
CA LEU A 259 5.74 -1.25 38.15
C LEU A 259 6.63 -1.51 36.92
N HIS A 260 7.51 -2.52 36.98
CA HIS A 260 8.33 -2.92 35.84
C HIS A 260 7.47 -3.43 34.68
N LYS A 261 6.43 -4.21 34.97
CA LYS A 261 5.47 -4.67 33.96
C LYS A 261 4.72 -3.49 33.32
N LEU A 262 4.29 -2.50 34.09
CA LEU A 262 3.66 -1.28 33.59
C LEU A 262 4.62 -0.49 32.69
N LEU A 263 5.88 -0.33 33.12
CA LEU A 263 6.93 0.36 32.38
C LEU A 263 7.18 -0.27 31.00
N VAL A 264 7.28 -1.60 30.93
CA VAL A 264 7.59 -2.32 29.70
C VAL A 264 6.37 -2.49 28.80
N SER A 265 5.20 -2.82 29.36
CA SER A 265 4.02 -3.13 28.54
C SER A 265 3.25 -1.89 28.08
N LYS A 266 3.19 -0.84 28.90
CA LYS A 266 2.45 0.39 28.57
C LYS A 266 3.40 1.50 28.12
N HIS A 267 4.31 1.93 28.99
CA HIS A 267 5.10 3.14 28.75
C HIS A 267 6.08 3.00 27.59
N LEU A 268 6.80 1.87 27.49
CA LEU A 268 7.73 1.62 26.39
C LEU A 268 7.03 1.57 25.03
N LEU A 269 5.90 0.84 24.91
CA LEU A 269 5.12 0.76 23.67
C LEU A 269 4.56 2.11 23.27
N THR A 270 4.09 2.87 24.26
CA THR A 270 3.64 4.25 24.09
C THR A 270 4.79 5.03 23.45
N VAL A 271 5.92 5.21 24.14
CA VAL A 271 7.07 6.00 23.66
C VAL A 271 7.51 5.59 22.25
N GLN A 272 7.56 4.29 21.93
CA GLN A 272 7.89 3.82 20.58
C GLN A 272 6.89 4.25 19.50
N ASN A 273 5.59 4.22 19.82
CA ASN A 273 4.55 4.72 18.92
C ASN A 273 4.68 6.24 18.70
N TRP A 274 4.99 7.01 19.75
CA TRP A 274 5.18 8.47 19.66
C TRP A 274 6.40 8.85 18.84
N ILE A 275 7.52 8.15 19.02
CA ILE A 275 8.72 8.29 18.18
C ILE A 275 8.38 8.00 16.71
N SER A 276 7.63 6.92 16.44
CA SER A 276 7.22 6.56 15.07
C SER A 276 6.33 7.62 14.41
N VAL A 277 5.40 8.22 15.16
CA VAL A 277 4.57 9.34 14.67
C VAL A 277 5.44 10.56 14.37
N LEU A 278 6.30 10.96 15.31
CA LEU A 278 7.16 12.16 15.17
C LEU A 278 8.16 12.05 14.01
N ILE A 279 8.65 10.84 13.70
CA ILE A 279 9.52 10.60 12.54
C ILE A 279 8.76 10.72 11.22
N ARG A 280 7.50 10.28 11.17
CA ARG A 280 6.70 10.22 9.94
C ARG A 280 6.04 11.55 9.59
N VAL A 281 5.82 12.41 10.58
CA VAL A 281 5.20 13.73 10.41
C VAL A 281 6.22 14.67 9.74
N ASP A 282 6.02 14.92 8.45
CA ASP A 282 6.74 15.96 7.70
C ASP A 282 6.09 17.32 7.95
N LEU A 283 6.43 17.94 9.07
CA LEU A 283 6.18 19.36 9.33
C LEU A 283 7.50 20.10 9.19
N THR A 284 7.60 20.94 8.16
CA THR A 284 8.72 21.86 8.01
C THR A 284 8.71 22.82 9.21
N ASP A 285 9.75 22.74 10.03
CA ASP A 285 10.08 23.71 11.08
C ASP A 285 9.22 23.69 12.36
N ASP A 286 8.76 22.51 12.79
CA ASP A 286 8.17 22.37 14.13
C ASP A 286 9.24 22.11 15.21
N LYS A 287 9.68 23.17 15.90
CA LYS A 287 10.62 23.11 17.04
C LYS A 287 10.12 22.17 18.15
N PHE A 288 8.80 22.06 18.33
CA PHE A 288 8.22 21.15 19.31
C PHE A 288 8.46 19.69 18.90
N ARG A 289 8.35 19.35 17.61
CA ARG A 289 8.61 18.00 17.11
C ARG A 289 10.04 17.55 17.43
N GLU A 290 11.03 18.42 17.20
CA GLU A 290 12.43 18.11 17.46
C GLU A 290 12.73 17.97 18.96
N SER A 291 12.19 18.87 19.79
CA SER A 291 12.31 18.76 21.26
C SER A 291 11.65 17.49 21.78
N ALA A 292 10.40 17.23 21.38
CA ALA A 292 9.64 16.06 21.81
C ALA A 292 10.31 14.76 21.35
N LEU A 293 10.83 14.71 20.11
CA LEU A 293 11.54 13.54 19.60
C LEU A 293 12.80 13.24 20.41
N LYS A 294 13.62 14.27 20.70
CA LYS A 294 14.81 14.13 21.54
C LYS A 294 14.46 13.62 22.93
N GLU A 295 13.46 14.24 23.56
CA GLU A 295 13.03 13.87 24.91
C GLU A 295 12.43 12.46 24.98
N PHE A 296 11.66 12.03 23.98
CA PHE A 296 11.16 10.65 23.92
C PHE A 296 12.27 9.63 23.68
N ILE A 297 13.31 9.97 22.92
CA ILE A 297 14.49 9.12 22.77
C ILE A 297 15.25 9.00 24.10
N ASP A 298 15.40 10.11 24.83
CA ASP A 298 16.04 10.12 26.14
C ASP A 298 15.23 9.28 27.15
N LEU A 299 13.91 9.49 27.22
CA LEU A 299 12.99 8.67 28.03
C LEU A 299 13.07 7.18 27.66
N HIS A 300 13.12 6.86 26.38
CA HIS A 300 13.27 5.48 25.93
C HIS A 300 14.60 4.85 26.40
N ASN A 301 15.69 5.63 26.44
CA ASN A 301 16.97 5.17 26.96
C ASN A 301 16.94 4.98 28.48
N VAL A 302 16.31 5.89 29.22
CA VAL A 302 16.11 5.76 30.68
C VAL A 302 15.27 4.53 31.02
N ILE A 303 14.16 4.30 30.30
CA ILE A 303 13.33 3.10 30.47
C ILE A 303 14.16 1.83 30.24
N LYS A 304 15.05 1.84 29.23
CA LYS A 304 15.96 0.70 28.97
C LYS A 304 16.99 0.50 30.08
N SER A 305 17.54 1.57 30.68
CA SER A 305 18.49 1.44 31.78
C SER A 305 17.81 0.95 33.07
N VAL A 306 16.63 1.46 33.40
CA VAL A 306 15.84 1.01 34.56
C VAL A 306 15.46 -0.46 34.40
N LYS A 307 15.03 -0.88 33.20
CA LYS A 307 14.80 -2.29 32.88
C LYS A 307 16.02 -3.17 33.12
N LYS A 308 17.22 -2.69 32.78
CA LYS A 308 18.47 -3.45 32.99
C LYS A 308 18.83 -3.55 34.47
N ARG A 309 18.56 -2.50 35.26
CA ARG A 309 18.80 -2.49 36.71
C ARG A 309 17.83 -3.38 37.47
N ALA A 310 16.54 -3.37 37.10
CA ALA A 310 15.51 -4.19 37.74
C ALA A 310 15.55 -5.68 37.36
N ALA A 311 16.40 -6.07 36.39
CA ALA A 311 16.58 -7.46 35.96
C ALA A 311 17.80 -8.15 36.59
N ASN A 312 18.65 -7.39 37.29
CA ASN A 312 19.82 -7.88 38.04
C ASN A 312 19.47 -8.04 39.51
#